data_AF-A0A8C5ZU25-F1
#
_entry.id   AF-A0A8C5ZU25-F1
#
_cell.length_a   1.000
_cell.length_b   1.000
_cell.length_c   1.000
_cell.angle_alpha   90.00
_cell.angle_beta   90.00
_cell.angle_gamma   90.00
#
_symmetry.space_group_name_H-M   'P 1'
#
loop_
_entity.id
_entity.type
_entity.pdbx_description
1 polymer ?
#
loop_
_entity_poly.entity_id
_entity_poly.type
_entity_poly.pdbx_seq_one_letter_code
_entity_poly.pdbx_strand_id
1 'polypeptide(L)'
;VIHHINRLKNKNHMIISIDAEKAFDKVQHPFMFKTLEKLGITGTYLSIVKAIYAKPQASIILNGEKLKAFPLKSGTRQGCPLSTSVKPKKL
;
A
#
# COMPACT_ATOMS: atom_id res chain seq x y z
N VAL A 1 13.36 1.87 -4.03
CA VAL A 1 14.75 1.54 -4.39
C VAL A 1 14.88 1.63 -5.90
N ILE A 2 15.85 2.40 -6.42
CA ILE A 2 16.08 2.51 -7.87
C ILE A 2 17.14 1.47 -8.24
N HIS A 3 16.80 0.55 -9.13
CA HIS A 3 17.73 -0.43 -9.68
C HIS A 3 17.98 -0.10 -11.15
N HIS A 4 19.22 0.29 -11.46
CA HIS A 4 19.66 0.56 -12.83
C HIS A 4 20.26 -0.72 -13.44
N ILE A 5 19.82 -1.14 -14.63
CA ILE A 5 20.39 -2.32 -15.31
C ILE A 5 20.82 -2.01 -16.75
N ASN A 6 21.99 -2.58 -17.04
CA ASN A 6 22.92 -2.49 -18.16
C ASN A 6 22.41 -2.17 -19.58
N ARG A 7 23.27 -1.41 -20.25
CA ARG A 7 23.27 -1.07 -21.68
C ARG A 7 23.41 -2.35 -22.53
N LEU A 8 22.34 -2.78 -23.20
CA LEU A 8 22.40 -3.86 -24.20
C LEU A 8 23.27 -3.40 -25.37
N LYS A 9 24.31 -4.18 -25.70
CA LYS A 9 25.47 -3.80 -26.52
C LYS A 9 25.21 -3.50 -28.01
N ASN A 10 24.00 -3.17 -28.44
CA ASN A 10 23.76 -2.81 -29.85
C ASN A 10 22.60 -1.83 -30.14
N LYS A 11 22.13 -1.02 -29.17
CA LYS A 11 21.20 0.11 -29.39
C LYS A 11 21.21 1.05 -28.17
N ASN A 12 21.02 2.36 -28.37
CA ASN A 12 21.04 3.44 -27.35
C ASN A 12 19.86 3.38 -26.35
N HIS A 13 19.52 2.21 -25.83
CA HIS A 13 18.35 2.01 -24.99
C HIS A 13 18.80 1.81 -23.54
N MET A 14 18.28 2.66 -22.66
CA MET A 14 18.53 2.62 -21.22
C MET A 14 17.24 2.16 -20.53
N ILE A 15 17.33 1.13 -19.70
CA ILE A 15 16.20 0.62 -18.92
C ILE A 15 16.41 1.01 -17.46
N ILE A 16 15.47 1.79 -16.92
CA ILE A 16 15.45 2.17 -15.51
C ILE A 16 14.35 1.35 -14.83
N SER A 17 14.72 0.57 -13.82
CA SER A 17 13.76 -0.13 -12.96
C SER A 17 13.63 0.63 -11.64
N ILE A 18 12.40 0.94 -11.25
CA ILE A 18 12.10 1.61 -9.97
C ILE A 18 11.21 0.68 -9.16
N ASP A 19 11.71 0.28 -7.98
CA ASP A 19 10.95 -0.51 -7.03
C ASP A 19 10.37 0.37 -5.92
N ALA A 20 9.08 0.19 -5.63
CA ALA A 20 8.37 0.90 -4.58
C ALA A 20 8.48 0.13 -3.26
N GLU A 21 9.57 0.37 -2.53
CA GLU A 21 9.87 -0.34 -1.30
C GLU A 21 8.76 -0.16 -0.26
N LYS A 22 8.17 -1.28 0.17
CA LYS A 22 7.07 -1.33 1.15
C LYS A 22 5.89 -0.43 0.75
N ALA A 23 5.55 -0.42 -0.54
CA ALA A 23 4.51 0.44 -1.11
C ALA A 23 3.20 0.41 -0.31
N PHE A 24 2.77 -0.78 0.12
CA PHE A 24 1.53 -0.97 0.87
C PHE A 24 1.57 -0.45 2.30
N ASP A 25 2.75 -0.40 2.93
CA ASP A 25 2.91 0.07 4.32
C ASP A 25 2.98 1.60 4.39
N LYS A 26 3.33 2.24 3.26
CA LYS A 26 3.52 3.69 3.13
C LYS A 26 2.31 4.43 2.57
N VAL A 27 1.25 3.73 2.15
CA VAL A 27 0.04 4.40 1.65
C VAL A 27 -0.62 5.20 2.77
N GLN A 28 -0.84 6.49 2.52
CA GLN A 28 -1.63 7.35 3.41
C GLN A 28 -3.13 7.10 3.17
N HIS A 29 -3.89 6.81 4.22
CA HIS A 29 -5.34 6.56 4.09
C HIS A 29 -6.12 7.73 3.46
N PRO A 30 -5.82 9.02 3.75
CA PRO A 30 -6.47 10.13 3.06
C PRO A 30 -6.29 10.10 1.54
N PHE A 31 -5.10 9.70 1.05
CA PHE A 31 -4.83 9.57 -0.38
C PHE A 31 -5.61 8.40 -1.01
N MET A 32 -5.71 7.28 -0.30
CA MET A 32 -6.53 6.14 -0.72
C MET A 32 -8.01 6.53 -0.83
N PHE A 33 -8.58 7.19 0.18
CA PHE A 33 -9.99 7.60 0.13
C PHE A 33 -10.28 8.59 -1.00
N LYS A 34 -9.41 9.58 -1.22
CA LYS A 34 -9.52 10.50 -2.36
C LYS A 34 -9.46 9.77 -3.70
N THR A 35 -8.63 8.73 -3.81
CA THR A 35 -8.55 7.90 -5.02
C THR A 35 -9.85 7.13 -5.24
N LEU A 36 -10.42 6.53 -4.19
CA LEU A 36 -11.71 5.83 -4.28
C LEU A 36 -12.84 6.78 -4.70
N GLU A 37 -12.91 7.97 -4.12
CA GLU A 37 -13.88 9.02 -4.51
C GLU A 37 -13.73 9.38 -6.00
N LYS A 38 -12.49 9.57 -6.48
CA LYS A 38 -12.21 9.85 -7.92
C LYS A 38 -12.57 8.69 -8.85
N LEU A 39 -12.53 7.45 -8.36
CA LEU A 39 -12.95 6.26 -9.11
C LEU A 39 -14.48 6.08 -9.11
N GLY A 40 -15.24 7.01 -8.52
CA GLY A 40 -16.70 6.94 -8.44
C GLY A 40 -17.21 6.06 -7.30
N ILE A 41 -16.32 5.55 -6.45
CA ILE A 41 -16.69 4.75 -5.28
C ILE A 41 -17.15 5.71 -4.18
N THR A 42 -18.46 5.80 -3.99
CA THR A 42 -19.10 6.75 -3.09
C THR A 42 -20.12 6.07 -2.18
N GLY A 43 -20.71 6.84 -1.25
CA GLY A 43 -21.77 6.36 -0.36
C GLY A 43 -21.34 5.27 0.61
N THR A 44 -22.20 4.26 0.77
CA THR A 44 -22.06 3.21 1.79
C THR A 44 -20.74 2.44 1.70
N TYR A 45 -20.28 2.14 0.49
CA TYR A 45 -19.04 1.39 0.31
C TYR A 45 -17.83 2.18 0.83
N LEU A 46 -17.74 3.47 0.48
CA LEU A 46 -16.66 4.32 0.98
C LEU A 46 -16.72 4.48 2.51
N SER A 47 -17.92 4.56 3.10
CA SER A 47 -18.11 4.60 4.56
C SER A 47 -17.64 3.31 5.24
N ILE A 48 -17.93 2.15 4.65
CA ILE A 48 -17.44 0.85 5.15
C ILE A 48 -15.91 0.81 5.10
N VAL A 49 -15.30 1.23 3.99
CA VAL A 49 -13.84 1.29 3.87
C VAL A 49 -13.25 2.28 4.88
N LYS A 50 -13.83 3.48 5.05
CA LYS A 50 -13.41 4.45 6.07
C LYS A 50 -13.50 3.87 7.48
N ALA A 51 -14.54 3.10 7.80
CA ALA A 51 -14.70 2.44 9.10
C ALA A 51 -13.62 1.37 9.36
N ILE A 52 -13.28 0.57 8.35
CA ILE A 52 -12.22 -0.45 8.44
C ILE A 52 -10.85 0.20 8.75
N TYR A 53 -10.60 1.39 8.18
CA TYR A 53 -9.33 2.10 8.30
C TYR A 53 -9.34 3.25 9.33
N ALA A 54 -10.39 3.43 10.13
CA ALA A 54 -10.51 4.56 11.07
C ALA A 54 -9.56 4.47 12.28
N LYS A 55 -9.34 3.25 12.79
CA LYS A 55 -8.46 2.99 13.95
C LYS A 55 -7.71 1.67 13.79
N PRO A 56 -6.86 1.53 12.77
CA PRO A 56 -6.11 0.30 12.60
C PRO A 56 -5.16 0.14 13.78
N GLN A 57 -5.28 -0.97 14.50
CA GLN A 57 -4.36 -1.36 15.56
C GLN A 57 -3.55 -2.58 15.11
N ALA A 58 -2.26 -2.55 15.47
CA ALA A 58 -1.34 -3.67 15.31
C ALA A 58 -0.85 -4.12 16.68
N SER A 59 -0.60 -5.42 16.81
CA SER A 59 0.08 -6.03 17.94
C SER A 59 1.17 -6.94 17.41
N ILE A 60 2.35 -6.92 18.04
CA ILE A 60 3.45 -7.79 17.67
C ILE A 60 3.33 -9.08 18.49
N ILE A 61 3.52 -10.23 17.85
CA ILE A 61 3.70 -11.51 18.54
C ILE A 61 5.19 -11.83 18.50
N LEU A 62 5.82 -11.98 19.66
CA LEU A 62 7.23 -12.33 19.81
C LEU A 62 7.31 -13.58 20.68
N ASN A 63 7.93 -14.65 20.17
CA ASN A 63 8.10 -15.92 20.89
C ASN A 63 6.79 -16.50 21.47
N GLY A 64 5.66 -16.29 20.78
CA GLY A 64 4.33 -16.74 21.22
C GLY A 64 3.61 -15.77 22.14
N GLU A 65 4.28 -14.73 22.65
CA GLU A 65 3.66 -13.71 23.47
C GLU A 65 3.17 -12.51 22.66
N LYS A 66 1.93 -12.09 22.92
CA LYS A 66 1.30 -10.94 22.26
C LYS A 66 1.58 -9.67 23.05
N LEU A 67 2.29 -8.74 22.42
CA LEU A 67 2.57 -7.42 22.97
C LEU A 67 1.35 -6.49 22.87
N LYS A 68 1.39 -5.40 23.65
CA LYS A 68 0.33 -4.38 23.68
C LYS A 68 0.08 -3.80 22.27
N ALA A 69 -1.20 -3.65 21.94
CA ALA A 69 -1.60 -3.07 20.67
C ALA A 69 -1.23 -1.58 20.59
N PHE A 70 -0.80 -1.14 19.41
CA PHE A 70 -0.49 0.25 19.10
C PHE A 70 -1.25 0.72 17.84
N PRO A 71 -1.58 2.02 17.73
CA PRO A 71 -2.26 2.55 16.56
C PRO A 71 -1.32 2.61 15.34
N LEU A 72 -1.84 2.26 14.17
CA LEU A 72 -1.20 2.44 12.88
C LEU A 72 -1.64 3.76 12.24
N LYS A 73 -0.68 4.53 11.71
CA LYS A 73 -0.94 5.82 11.04
C LYS A 73 -0.94 5.73 9.52
N SER A 74 -0.38 4.66 8.96
CA SER A 74 -0.26 4.44 7.52
C SER A 74 -0.26 2.96 7.20
N GLY A 75 -0.47 2.67 5.91
CA GLY A 75 -0.33 1.34 5.38
C GLY A 75 -1.61 0.51 5.41
N THR A 76 -1.58 -0.58 4.66
CA THR A 76 -2.66 -1.58 4.57
C THR A 76 -2.19 -2.87 5.22
N ARG A 77 -3.10 -3.66 5.81
CA ARG A 77 -2.72 -4.98 6.36
C ARG A 77 -2.26 -5.88 5.20
N GLN A 78 -1.01 -6.35 5.24
CA GLN A 78 -0.56 -7.41 4.33
C GLN A 78 -1.42 -8.66 4.54
N GLY A 79 -1.84 -9.30 3.46
CA GLY A 79 -2.73 -10.47 3.49
C GLY A 79 -4.23 -10.16 3.66
N CYS A 80 -4.64 -8.90 3.80
CA CYS A 80 -6.07 -8.55 3.76
C CYS A 80 -6.58 -8.64 2.30
N PRO A 81 -7.71 -9.33 2.04
CA PRO A 81 -8.31 -9.41 0.70
C PRO A 81 -8.67 -8.05 0.09
N LEU A 82 -8.84 -7.01 0.90
CA LEU A 82 -9.11 -5.65 0.43
C LEU A 82 -7.82 -4.88 0.05
N SER A 83 -6.64 -5.38 0.42
CA SER A 83 -5.35 -4.75 0.09
C SER A 83 -4.94 -5.01 -1.37
N THR A 84 -5.41 -6.09 -1.99
CA THR A 84 -5.05 -6.47 -3.37
C THR A 84 -5.68 -5.56 -4.44
N SER A 85 -6.81 -4.91 -4.16
CA SER A 85 -7.49 -4.00 -5.09
C SER A 85 -6.86 -2.60 -5.19
N VAL A 86 -6.03 -2.21 -4.21
CA VAL A 86 -5.33 -0.91 -4.21
C VAL A 86 -3.89 -1.09 -4.71
N LYS A 87 -3.74 -1.66 -5.92
CA LYS A 87 -2.44 -1.65 -6.59
C LYS A 87 -2.28 -0.32 -7.33
N PRO A 88 -1.23 0.48 -7.06
CA PRO A 88 -0.83 1.49 -8.03
C PRO A 88 -0.57 0.75 -9.36
N LYS A 89 -1.25 1.17 -10.43
CA LYS A 89 -1.00 0.64 -11.77
C LYS A 89 0.51 0.72 -12.03
N LYS A 90 1.14 -0.42 -12.33
CA LYS A 90 2.45 -0.42 -12.98
C LYS A 90 2.25 0.24 -14.35
N LEU A 91 2.93 1.35 -14.56
CA LEU A 91 3.18 1.92 -15.90
C LEU A 91 4.31 1.14 -16.55
#